data_AF-O30972-F1
#
_entry.id   AF-O30972-F1
#
_cell.length_a   1.000
_cell.length_b   1.000
_cell.length_c   1.000
_cell.angle_alpha   90.00
_cell.angle_beta   90.00
_cell.angle_gamma   90.00
#
_symmetry.space_group_name_H-M   'P 1'
#
loop_
_entity.id
_entity.type
_entity.pdbx_description
1 polymer ?
#
loop_
_entity_poly.entity_id
_entity_poly.type
_entity_poly.pdbx_seq_one_letter_code
_entity_poly.pdbx_strand_id
1 'polypeptide(L)'
;MKTLPDPLSVTSRELKAALIKHGHTGIDPDAVFYNEFQSAMSSSRSYNGWAHHESPHKSYTLSQAVIVNTFNKFRDSFPGTINLDTGIYTQGADGDIFDERNEVRLLSSDLWDIAYYDLDIQTTYTAELTQFWNENSESYTQLMRDSFAFSAHQQYQLGLLTQGDYQLAISLLKPIRPNNINVYRFDIYGYDSTDILVIEQKGSTGGLFIYSRKRHNRFITYRTERQLRKTLYKRLQHPESKNTLLSHFSLYLRQDGGTYSGVESALTELINGNWDKRYFMMKHHPIHGNVFARMTEQRKARMASDADTSIKSNSESQRDYILSIANSLVVFFPIVDILVLSLGS
;
A
#
# COMPACT_ATOMS: atom_id res chain seq x y z
N MET A 1 7.14 -14.92 13.13
CA MET A 1 5.91 -14.38 12.52
C MET A 1 5.65 -15.16 11.25
N LYS A 2 4.39 -15.51 10.96
CA LYS A 2 4.06 -16.08 9.64
C LYS A 2 4.26 -15.04 8.55
N THR A 3 4.41 -15.49 7.32
CA THR A 3 4.58 -14.60 6.16
C THR A 3 3.26 -13.86 5.89
N LEU A 4 3.36 -12.55 5.65
CA LEU A 4 2.23 -11.75 5.18
C LEU A 4 1.81 -12.26 3.78
N PRO A 5 0.51 -12.43 3.48
CA PRO A 5 0.09 -12.78 2.14
C PRO A 5 0.46 -11.69 1.14
N ASP A 6 0.89 -12.09 -0.05
CA ASP A 6 1.17 -11.20 -1.17
C ASP A 6 0.04 -11.32 -2.22
N PRO A 7 -0.64 -10.23 -2.58
CA PRO A 7 -1.73 -10.27 -3.57
C PRO A 7 -1.33 -10.89 -4.91
N LEU A 8 -0.09 -10.65 -5.38
CA LEU A 8 0.36 -11.18 -6.68
C LEU A 8 0.57 -12.70 -6.59
N SER A 9 1.19 -13.18 -5.52
CA SER A 9 1.35 -14.61 -5.24
C SER A 9 0.00 -15.33 -5.10
N VAL A 10 -0.98 -14.71 -4.43
CA VAL A 10 -2.36 -15.23 -4.36
C VAL A 10 -2.96 -15.31 -5.77
N THR A 11 -2.84 -14.24 -6.56
CA THR A 11 -3.34 -14.18 -7.93
C THR A 11 -2.73 -15.28 -8.81
N SER A 12 -1.42 -15.45 -8.76
CA SER A 12 -0.71 -16.49 -9.51
C SER A 12 -1.24 -17.89 -9.17
N ARG A 13 -1.39 -18.19 -7.87
CA ARG A 13 -1.89 -19.49 -7.41
C ARG A 13 -3.32 -19.76 -7.90
N GLU A 14 -4.23 -18.80 -7.70
CA GLU A 14 -5.64 -18.95 -8.11
C GLU A 14 -5.77 -19.03 -9.64
N LEU A 15 -5.05 -18.18 -10.38
CA LEU A 15 -5.05 -18.18 -11.83
C LEU A 15 -4.50 -19.49 -12.40
N LYS A 16 -3.40 -20.02 -11.84
CA LYS A 16 -2.85 -21.31 -12.26
C LYS A 16 -3.85 -22.45 -12.07
N ALA A 17 -4.57 -22.47 -10.93
CA ALA A 17 -5.61 -23.45 -10.68
C ALA A 17 -6.77 -23.33 -11.69
N ALA A 18 -7.19 -22.11 -12.01
CA ALA A 18 -8.23 -21.86 -12.98
C ALA A 18 -7.81 -22.24 -14.42
N LEU A 19 -6.58 -21.89 -14.83
CA LEU A 19 -6.02 -22.28 -16.13
C LEU A 19 -6.01 -23.81 -16.30
N ILE A 20 -5.62 -24.56 -15.26
CA ILE A 20 -5.67 -26.03 -15.26
C ILE A 20 -7.11 -26.55 -15.44
N LYS A 21 -8.09 -25.96 -14.75
CA LYS A 21 -9.52 -26.31 -14.86
C LYS A 21 -10.04 -26.11 -16.29
N HIS A 22 -9.54 -25.11 -17.01
CA HIS A 22 -9.87 -24.83 -18.42
C HIS A 22 -8.99 -25.57 -19.44
N GLY A 23 -8.15 -26.51 -19.00
CA GLY A 23 -7.34 -27.36 -19.88
C GLY A 23 -5.97 -26.78 -20.27
N HIS A 24 -5.59 -25.62 -19.72
CA HIS A 24 -4.30 -24.98 -19.96
C HIS A 24 -3.21 -25.43 -18.97
N THR A 25 -2.97 -26.75 -18.87
CA THR A 25 -2.10 -27.34 -17.84
C THR A 25 -0.61 -27.01 -17.96
N GLY A 26 -0.16 -26.53 -19.13
CA GLY A 26 1.24 -26.19 -19.41
C GLY A 26 1.58 -24.71 -19.29
N ILE A 27 0.62 -23.85 -18.92
CA ILE A 27 0.83 -22.41 -18.83
C ILE A 27 1.22 -22.06 -17.38
N ASP A 28 2.41 -21.49 -17.22
CA ASP A 28 2.82 -20.86 -15.97
C ASP A 28 2.51 -19.35 -16.05
N PRO A 29 1.53 -18.84 -15.28
CA PRO A 29 1.05 -17.46 -15.44
C PRO A 29 2.10 -16.39 -15.11
N ASP A 30 3.20 -16.76 -14.46
CA ASP A 30 4.31 -15.85 -14.14
C ASP A 30 5.45 -15.91 -15.17
N ALA A 31 5.42 -16.84 -16.13
CA ALA A 31 6.47 -17.04 -17.14
C ALA A 31 6.03 -16.70 -18.57
N VAL A 32 4.77 -16.32 -18.76
CA VAL A 32 4.23 -15.87 -20.04
C VAL A 32 3.57 -14.51 -19.90
N PHE A 33 3.50 -13.79 -21.00
CA PHE A 33 3.21 -12.36 -21.03
C PHE A 33 1.95 -12.09 -21.83
N TYR A 34 1.06 -11.30 -21.25
CA TYR A 34 0.01 -10.60 -21.96
C TYR A 34 0.58 -9.28 -22.48
N ASN A 35 0.50 -9.08 -23.79
CA ASN A 35 1.08 -7.93 -24.48
C ASN A 35 -0.01 -7.14 -25.21
N GLU A 36 0.07 -5.82 -25.17
CA GLU A 36 -0.83 -4.90 -25.87
C GLU A 36 -0.07 -4.14 -26.97
N PHE A 37 -0.68 -4.03 -28.15
CA PHE A 37 -0.07 -3.48 -29.37
C PHE A 37 -0.92 -2.35 -29.95
N GLN A 38 -0.32 -1.52 -30.82
CA GLN A 38 -1.05 -0.45 -31.52
C GLN A 38 -1.54 -0.88 -32.91
N SER A 39 -0.88 -1.87 -33.51
CA SER A 39 -1.19 -2.38 -34.83
C SER A 39 -1.23 -3.92 -34.83
N ALA A 40 -1.93 -4.47 -35.82
CA ALA A 40 -2.07 -5.90 -35.99
C ALA A 40 -2.06 -6.26 -37.49
N MET A 41 -1.49 -7.41 -37.80
CA MET A 41 -1.45 -7.98 -39.14
C MET A 41 -2.21 -9.30 -39.14
N SER A 42 -3.08 -9.53 -40.13
CA SER A 42 -3.75 -10.83 -40.25
C SER A 42 -2.73 -11.93 -40.51
N SER A 43 -2.84 -13.04 -39.77
CA SER A 43 -2.00 -14.22 -39.91
C SER A 43 -2.86 -15.47 -39.88
N SER A 44 -2.77 -16.30 -40.90
CA SER A 44 -3.43 -17.62 -40.93
C SER A 44 -2.67 -18.69 -40.14
N ARG A 45 -1.49 -18.34 -39.60
CA ARG A 45 -0.61 -19.28 -38.89
C ARG A 45 -0.68 -19.12 -37.38
N SER A 46 -1.05 -17.94 -36.87
CA SER A 46 -1.15 -17.68 -35.43
C SER A 46 -2.48 -18.16 -34.85
N TYR A 47 -2.48 -18.45 -33.56
CA TYR A 47 -3.61 -18.98 -32.81
C TYR A 47 -4.77 -18.00 -32.72
N ASN A 48 -4.51 -16.71 -32.51
CA ASN A 48 -5.52 -15.66 -32.43
C ASN A 48 -5.87 -15.04 -33.81
N GLY A 49 -5.19 -15.45 -34.88
CA GLY A 49 -5.38 -14.92 -36.24
C GLY A 49 -4.66 -13.60 -36.54
N TRP A 50 -3.85 -13.10 -35.60
CA TRP A 50 -3.10 -11.85 -35.70
C TRP A 50 -1.61 -12.03 -35.38
N ALA A 51 -0.77 -11.17 -35.93
CA ALA A 51 0.65 -11.04 -35.60
C ALA A 51 0.99 -9.56 -35.40
N HIS A 52 2.00 -9.29 -34.57
CA HIS A 52 2.43 -7.94 -34.21
C HIS A 52 3.95 -7.82 -34.38
N HIS A 53 4.37 -6.93 -35.28
CA HIS A 53 5.79 -6.70 -35.58
C HIS A 53 6.19 -5.32 -35.02
N GLU A 54 5.94 -5.14 -33.73
CA GLU A 54 6.27 -3.96 -32.94
C GLU A 54 6.54 -4.40 -31.51
N SER A 55 7.28 -3.59 -30.74
CA SER A 55 7.37 -3.79 -29.30
C SER A 55 6.05 -3.39 -28.63
N PRO A 56 5.56 -4.16 -27.65
CA PRO A 56 4.28 -3.87 -27.01
C PRO A 56 4.39 -2.60 -26.17
N HIS A 57 3.35 -1.76 -26.20
CA HIS A 57 3.31 -0.55 -25.39
C HIS A 57 2.91 -0.83 -23.93
N LYS A 58 2.34 -2.02 -23.67
CA LYS A 58 2.13 -2.58 -22.33
C LYS A 58 2.41 -4.08 -22.35
N SER A 59 3.13 -4.56 -21.34
CA SER A 59 3.46 -5.97 -21.16
C SER A 59 3.38 -6.33 -19.68
N TYR A 60 2.70 -7.42 -19.37
CA TYR A 60 2.49 -7.94 -18.01
C TYR A 60 2.63 -9.46 -18.03
N THR A 61 3.10 -10.07 -16.95
CA THR A 61 2.80 -11.50 -16.75
C THR A 61 1.29 -11.70 -16.62
N LEU A 62 0.77 -12.91 -16.79
CA LEU A 62 -0.68 -13.13 -16.70
C LEU A 62 -1.22 -12.82 -15.30
N SER A 63 -0.48 -13.21 -14.26
CA SER A 63 -0.83 -12.87 -12.88
C SER A 63 -0.90 -11.35 -12.67
N GLN A 64 0.03 -10.59 -13.27
CA GLN A 64 0.01 -9.13 -13.24
C GLN A 64 -1.18 -8.56 -14.01
N ALA A 65 -1.45 -9.06 -15.23
CA ALA A 65 -2.57 -8.63 -16.05
C ALA A 65 -3.93 -8.80 -15.35
N VAL A 66 -4.10 -9.91 -14.63
CA VAL A 66 -5.29 -10.21 -13.82
C VAL A 66 -5.42 -9.29 -12.63
N ILE A 67 -4.38 -9.16 -11.77
CA ILE A 67 -4.50 -8.37 -10.53
C ILE A 67 -4.70 -6.87 -10.79
N VAL A 68 -4.21 -6.35 -11.92
CA VAL A 68 -4.42 -4.95 -12.32
C VAL A 68 -5.67 -4.75 -13.21
N ASN A 69 -6.42 -5.83 -13.46
CA ASN A 69 -7.61 -5.88 -14.30
C ASN A 69 -7.41 -5.14 -15.63
N THR A 70 -6.34 -5.49 -16.36
CA THR A 70 -5.96 -4.77 -17.60
C THR A 70 -7.07 -4.84 -18.65
N PHE A 71 -7.82 -5.95 -18.66
CA PHE A 71 -8.86 -6.27 -19.62
C PHE A 71 -10.08 -5.34 -19.56
N ASN A 72 -10.36 -4.72 -18.42
CA ASN A 72 -11.57 -3.89 -18.25
C ASN A 72 -11.67 -2.74 -19.26
N LYS A 73 -10.55 -2.31 -19.87
CA LYS A 73 -10.57 -1.31 -20.94
C LYS A 73 -11.36 -1.77 -22.19
N PHE A 74 -11.52 -3.07 -22.38
CA PHE A 74 -12.24 -3.68 -23.51
C PHE A 74 -13.73 -3.94 -23.21
N ARG A 75 -14.22 -3.61 -22.00
CA ARG A 75 -15.61 -3.89 -21.56
C ARG A 75 -16.68 -3.42 -22.55
N ASP A 76 -16.49 -2.24 -23.12
CA ASP A 76 -17.43 -1.61 -24.05
C ASP A 76 -16.93 -1.65 -25.51
N SER A 77 -15.92 -2.48 -25.79
CA SER A 77 -15.37 -2.67 -27.15
C SER A 77 -16.08 -3.81 -27.89
N PHE A 78 -15.85 -3.93 -29.20
CA PHE A 78 -16.36 -5.07 -29.95
C PHE A 78 -15.71 -6.38 -29.46
N PRO A 79 -16.44 -7.51 -29.38
CA PRO A 79 -15.93 -8.75 -28.76
C PRO A 79 -14.59 -9.30 -29.29
N GLY A 80 -14.20 -8.96 -30.52
CA GLY A 80 -12.92 -9.36 -31.11
C GLY A 80 -11.76 -8.38 -30.87
N THR A 81 -12.02 -7.16 -30.39
CA THR A 81 -11.02 -6.10 -30.24
C THR A 81 -9.91 -6.50 -29.28
N ILE A 82 -10.23 -7.20 -28.18
CA ILE A 82 -9.21 -7.69 -27.26
C ILE A 82 -8.22 -8.64 -27.94
N ASN A 83 -8.68 -9.57 -28.77
CA ASN A 83 -7.81 -10.53 -29.45
C ASN A 83 -7.07 -9.92 -30.66
N LEU A 84 -7.57 -8.78 -31.16
CA LEU A 84 -6.92 -7.99 -32.21
C LEU A 84 -5.78 -7.14 -31.64
N ASP A 85 -6.00 -6.45 -30.52
CA ASP A 85 -5.06 -5.47 -29.98
C ASP A 85 -4.07 -6.10 -28.99
N THR A 86 -4.21 -7.40 -28.71
CA THR A 86 -3.43 -8.10 -27.69
C THR A 86 -3.16 -9.55 -28.06
N GLY A 87 -2.18 -10.14 -27.38
CA GLY A 87 -1.97 -11.58 -27.42
C GLY A 87 -1.13 -12.06 -26.25
N ILE A 88 -1.03 -13.40 -26.11
CA ILE A 88 -0.26 -14.04 -25.05
C ILE A 88 0.95 -14.74 -25.65
N TYR A 89 2.12 -14.42 -25.11
CA TYR A 89 3.41 -14.83 -25.67
C TYR A 89 4.40 -15.25 -24.60
N THR A 90 5.44 -15.95 -25.03
CA THR A 90 6.58 -16.31 -24.18
C THR A 90 7.58 -15.16 -23.98
N GLN A 91 7.43 -14.05 -24.71
CA GLN A 91 8.27 -12.85 -24.61
C GLN A 91 7.43 -11.65 -24.17
N GLY A 92 8.03 -10.76 -23.38
CA GLY A 92 7.41 -9.55 -22.87
C GLY A 92 7.85 -8.27 -23.60
N ALA A 93 8.05 -7.19 -22.84
CA ALA A 93 8.31 -5.84 -23.35
C ALA A 93 9.50 -5.70 -24.32
N ASP A 94 10.53 -6.53 -24.18
CA ASP A 94 11.76 -6.46 -24.98
C ASP A 94 11.66 -7.21 -26.33
N GLY A 95 10.51 -7.80 -26.65
CA GLY A 95 10.29 -8.47 -27.94
C GLY A 95 9.93 -7.49 -29.05
N ASP A 96 10.28 -7.83 -30.29
CA ASP A 96 10.00 -7.01 -31.48
C ASP A 96 9.04 -7.68 -32.48
N ILE A 97 8.90 -9.01 -32.39
CA ILE A 97 8.04 -9.79 -33.28
C ILE A 97 7.26 -10.81 -32.47
N PHE A 98 5.94 -10.76 -32.58
CA PHE A 98 4.99 -11.58 -31.85
C PHE A 98 4.05 -12.27 -32.85
N ASP A 99 4.27 -13.57 -33.04
CA ASP A 99 3.58 -14.40 -34.03
C ASP A 99 3.56 -15.86 -33.58
N GLU A 100 3.30 -16.80 -34.50
CA GLU A 100 3.18 -18.23 -34.18
C GLU A 100 4.45 -18.86 -33.58
N ARG A 101 5.60 -18.18 -33.65
CA ARG A 101 6.89 -18.69 -33.16
C ARG A 101 7.06 -18.53 -31.66
N ASN A 102 6.36 -17.58 -31.04
CA ASN A 102 6.45 -17.29 -29.61
C ASN A 102 5.09 -17.17 -28.92
N GLU A 103 3.98 -17.42 -29.62
CA GLU A 103 2.62 -17.45 -29.07
C GLU A 103 2.43 -18.55 -28.02
N VAL A 104 1.51 -18.27 -27.10
CA VAL A 104 0.95 -19.24 -26.16
C VAL A 104 -0.50 -19.46 -26.58
N ARG A 105 -0.93 -20.73 -26.66
CA ARG A 105 -2.28 -21.11 -27.10
C ARG A 105 -3.33 -20.85 -26.00
N LEU A 106 -3.59 -19.57 -25.74
CA LEU A 106 -4.61 -19.03 -24.86
C LEU A 106 -5.03 -17.68 -25.47
N LEU A 107 -6.31 -17.49 -25.77
CA LEU A 107 -6.79 -16.19 -26.24
C LEU A 107 -6.84 -15.21 -25.06
N SER A 108 -6.59 -13.94 -25.33
CA SER A 108 -6.76 -12.88 -24.33
C SER A 108 -8.21 -12.76 -23.86
N SER A 109 -9.18 -13.01 -24.74
CA SER A 109 -10.59 -13.13 -24.37
C SER A 109 -10.85 -14.26 -23.37
N ASP A 110 -10.24 -15.43 -23.59
CA ASP A 110 -10.44 -16.59 -22.72
C ASP A 110 -9.80 -16.35 -21.34
N LEU A 111 -8.60 -15.75 -21.31
CA LEU A 111 -7.98 -15.32 -20.06
C LEU A 111 -8.86 -14.33 -19.30
N TRP A 112 -9.49 -13.38 -20.00
CA TRP A 112 -10.39 -12.43 -19.37
C TRP A 112 -11.67 -13.10 -18.84
N ASP A 113 -12.26 -14.04 -19.60
CA ASP A 113 -13.41 -14.82 -19.12
C ASP A 113 -13.05 -15.63 -17.87
N ILE A 114 -11.88 -16.28 -17.83
CA ILE A 114 -11.37 -16.97 -16.63
C ILE A 114 -11.25 -15.98 -15.47
N ALA A 115 -10.63 -14.82 -15.70
CA ALA A 115 -10.44 -13.82 -14.67
C ALA A 115 -11.77 -13.25 -14.14
N TYR A 116 -12.79 -13.14 -14.99
CA TYR A 116 -14.08 -12.56 -14.63
C TYR A 116 -15.04 -13.55 -13.96
N TYR A 117 -15.12 -14.79 -14.47
CA TYR A 117 -16.11 -15.77 -14.02
C TYR A 117 -15.60 -16.73 -12.94
N ASP A 118 -14.29 -17.01 -12.92
CA ASP A 118 -13.72 -18.06 -12.07
C ASP A 118 -12.87 -17.54 -10.90
N LEU A 119 -12.40 -16.29 -10.94
CA LEU A 119 -11.50 -15.75 -9.93
C LEU A 119 -12.18 -14.75 -8.99
N ASP A 120 -11.99 -14.94 -7.68
CA ASP A 120 -12.28 -13.96 -6.65
C ASP A 120 -11.05 -13.74 -5.76
N ILE A 121 -10.09 -13.01 -6.32
CA ILE A 121 -8.80 -12.73 -5.66
C ILE A 121 -9.01 -11.95 -4.35
N GLN A 122 -10.00 -11.06 -4.33
CA GLN A 122 -10.31 -10.25 -3.15
C GLN A 122 -10.71 -11.14 -1.97
N THR A 123 -11.64 -12.08 -2.19
CA THR A 123 -12.11 -12.98 -1.13
C THR A 123 -10.98 -13.85 -0.60
N THR A 124 -10.18 -14.46 -1.48
CA THR A 124 -9.05 -15.30 -1.08
C THR A 124 -8.00 -14.50 -0.31
N TYR A 125 -7.59 -13.33 -0.81
CA TYR A 125 -6.61 -12.49 -0.13
C TYR A 125 -7.12 -11.98 1.23
N THR A 126 -8.40 -11.57 1.33
CA THR A 126 -9.00 -11.16 2.59
C THR A 126 -9.01 -12.28 3.63
N ALA A 127 -9.29 -13.52 3.22
CA ALA A 127 -9.26 -14.67 4.11
C ALA A 127 -7.85 -14.92 4.64
N GLU A 128 -6.84 -14.93 3.76
CA GLU A 128 -5.44 -15.13 4.15
C GLU A 128 -4.91 -13.98 5.03
N LEU A 129 -5.27 -12.73 4.73
CA LEU A 129 -4.90 -11.58 5.54
C LEU A 129 -5.55 -11.65 6.94
N THR A 130 -6.80 -12.10 7.00
CA THR A 130 -7.51 -12.31 8.27
C THR A 130 -6.81 -13.38 9.11
N GLN A 131 -6.44 -14.50 8.49
CA GLN A 131 -5.69 -15.56 9.16
C GLN A 131 -4.33 -15.05 9.67
N PHE A 132 -3.57 -14.33 8.83
CA PHE A 132 -2.31 -13.72 9.22
C PHE A 132 -2.47 -12.87 10.49
N TRP A 133 -3.47 -11.99 10.53
CA TRP A 133 -3.68 -11.14 11.70
C TRP A 133 -4.12 -11.93 12.93
N ASN A 134 -4.96 -12.94 12.78
CA ASN A 134 -5.36 -13.80 13.90
C ASN A 134 -4.16 -14.48 14.56
N GLU A 135 -3.13 -14.81 13.78
CA GLU A 135 -1.94 -15.52 14.24
C GLU A 135 -0.80 -14.60 14.68
N ASN A 136 -0.78 -13.33 14.25
CA ASN A 136 0.37 -12.44 14.46
C ASN A 136 0.05 -11.15 15.23
N SER A 137 -1.22 -10.83 15.54
CA SER A 137 -1.58 -9.53 16.16
C SER A 137 -0.91 -9.26 17.50
N GLU A 138 -0.79 -10.28 18.36
CA GLU A 138 -0.12 -10.12 19.66
C GLU A 138 1.38 -9.86 19.51
N SER A 139 2.08 -10.71 18.74
CA SER A 139 3.51 -10.54 18.47
C SER A 139 3.80 -9.21 17.77
N TYR A 140 2.93 -8.76 16.85
CA TYR A 140 3.05 -7.48 16.18
C TYR A 140 2.87 -6.30 17.15
N THR A 141 1.88 -6.40 18.05
CA THR A 141 1.66 -5.40 19.10
C THR A 141 2.88 -5.25 20.00
N GLN A 142 3.45 -6.38 20.44
CA GLN A 142 4.65 -6.38 21.28
C GLN A 142 5.86 -5.80 20.53
N LEU A 143 6.05 -6.18 19.27
CA LEU A 143 7.15 -5.67 18.44
C LEU A 143 7.05 -4.16 18.19
N MET A 144 5.83 -3.62 17.99
CA MET A 144 5.63 -2.17 17.92
C MET A 144 5.96 -1.46 19.24
N ARG A 145 5.57 -2.05 20.37
CA ARG A 145 5.90 -1.53 21.70
C ARG A 145 7.41 -1.50 21.94
N ASP A 146 8.10 -2.57 21.60
CA ASP A 146 9.55 -2.69 21.78
C ASP A 146 10.31 -1.76 20.83
N SER A 147 9.88 -1.67 19.57
CA SER A 147 10.38 -0.69 18.60
C SER A 147 10.26 0.74 19.11
N PHE A 148 9.09 1.08 19.67
CA PHE A 148 8.85 2.40 20.25
C PHE A 148 9.78 2.68 21.42
N ALA A 149 9.93 1.73 22.34
CA ALA A 149 10.81 1.84 23.50
C ALA A 149 12.27 2.03 23.08
N PHE A 150 12.74 1.23 22.13
CA PHE A 150 14.08 1.31 21.58
C PHE A 150 14.33 2.66 20.92
N SER A 151 13.45 3.14 20.03
CA SER A 151 13.60 4.45 19.39
C SER A 151 13.60 5.60 20.40
N ALA A 152 12.77 5.53 21.45
CA ALA A 152 12.74 6.56 22.49
C ALA A 152 14.06 6.60 23.27
N HIS A 153 14.56 5.43 23.66
CA HIS A 153 15.83 5.30 24.37
C HIS A 153 17.01 5.75 23.51
N GLN A 154 17.07 5.32 22.25
CA GLN A 154 18.12 5.72 21.30
C GLN A 154 18.16 7.23 21.11
N GLN A 155 17.02 7.89 20.87
CA GLN A 155 17.00 9.34 20.70
C GLN A 155 17.37 10.11 21.98
N TYR A 156 17.03 9.56 23.15
CA TYR A 156 17.46 10.13 24.42
C TYR A 156 18.98 10.03 24.60
N GLN A 157 19.58 8.87 24.32
CA GLN A 157 21.05 8.68 24.38
C GLN A 157 21.80 9.60 23.42
N LEU A 158 21.20 9.91 22.27
CA LEU A 158 21.75 10.86 21.29
C LEU A 158 21.53 12.34 21.66
N GLY A 159 20.89 12.65 22.80
CA GLY A 159 20.59 14.02 23.22
C GLY A 159 19.48 14.71 22.43
N LEU A 160 18.72 13.97 21.60
CA LEU A 160 17.63 14.49 20.77
C LEU A 160 16.30 14.58 21.52
N LEU A 161 16.18 13.89 22.65
CA LEU A 161 15.09 14.04 23.62
C LEU A 161 15.65 14.54 24.95
N THR A 162 14.97 15.50 25.55
CA THR A 162 15.25 15.88 26.94
C THR A 162 14.80 14.76 27.89
N GLN A 163 15.25 14.81 29.15
CA GLN A 163 14.75 13.88 30.18
C GLN A 163 13.22 13.93 30.29
N GLY A 164 12.62 15.13 30.27
CA GLY A 164 11.16 15.29 30.35
C GLY A 164 10.45 14.66 29.17
N ASP A 165 10.95 14.89 27.95
CA ASP A 165 10.39 14.30 26.73
C ASP A 165 10.52 12.78 26.71
N TYR A 166 11.66 12.24 27.15
CA TYR A 166 11.85 10.79 27.28
C TYR A 166 10.87 10.19 28.30
N GLN A 167 10.68 10.83 29.46
CA GLN A 167 9.70 10.41 30.46
C GLN A 167 8.27 10.44 29.92
N LEU A 168 7.92 11.45 29.12
CA LEU A 168 6.64 11.53 28.43
C LEU A 168 6.45 10.36 27.46
N ALA A 169 7.46 10.02 26.66
CA ALA A 169 7.41 8.89 25.73
C ALA A 169 7.21 7.55 26.48
N ILE A 170 8.07 7.23 27.46
CA ILE A 170 8.01 5.95 28.18
C ILE A 170 6.78 5.82 29.08
N SER A 171 6.04 6.91 29.34
CA SER A 171 4.75 6.85 30.04
C SER A 171 3.74 5.92 29.36
N LEU A 172 3.85 5.75 28.03
CA LEU A 172 3.00 4.82 27.27
C LEU A 172 3.39 3.35 27.43
N LEU A 173 4.61 3.06 27.92
CA LEU A 173 5.09 1.70 28.15
C LEU A 173 4.64 1.13 29.51
N LYS A 174 4.12 2.00 30.39
CA LYS A 174 3.59 1.61 31.69
C LYS A 174 2.34 0.73 31.51
N PRO A 175 2.13 -0.28 32.38
CA PRO A 175 0.94 -1.14 32.31
C PRO A 175 -0.38 -0.35 32.34
N ILE A 176 -0.40 0.73 33.12
CA ILE A 176 -1.51 1.67 33.21
C ILE A 176 -0.99 3.04 32.80
N ARG A 177 -1.55 3.59 31.71
CA ARG A 177 -1.23 4.93 31.23
C ARG A 177 -1.71 5.96 32.27
N PRO A 178 -0.86 6.90 32.71
CA PRO A 178 -1.29 7.94 33.64
C PRO A 178 -2.42 8.80 33.08
N ASN A 179 -3.39 9.17 33.91
CA ASN A 179 -4.60 9.92 33.50
C ASN A 179 -4.32 11.34 32.99
N ASN A 180 -3.15 11.89 33.28
CA ASN A 180 -2.71 13.17 32.76
C ASN A 180 -2.00 13.06 31.41
N ILE A 181 -1.87 11.86 30.83
CA ILE A 181 -1.26 11.65 29.51
C ILE A 181 -2.35 11.33 28.49
N ASN A 182 -2.46 12.20 27.50
CA ASN A 182 -3.37 12.05 26.37
C ASN A 182 -2.60 11.61 25.14
N VAL A 183 -3.23 10.75 24.34
CA VAL A 183 -2.69 10.29 23.06
C VAL A 183 -3.76 10.49 22.01
N TYR A 184 -3.39 11.11 20.91
CA TYR A 184 -4.27 11.37 19.78
C TYR A 184 -3.72 10.77 18.50
N ARG A 185 -4.61 10.39 17.60
CA ARG A 185 -4.27 10.12 16.20
C ARG A 185 -3.94 11.43 15.52
N PHE A 186 -2.88 11.44 14.70
CA PHE A 186 -2.64 12.58 13.85
C PHE A 186 -3.64 12.60 12.70
N ASP A 187 -4.29 13.73 12.48
CA ASP A 187 -5.27 13.90 11.41
C ASP A 187 -4.94 15.07 10.47
N ILE A 188 -5.37 14.94 9.21
CA ILE A 188 -5.37 16.02 8.21
C ILE A 188 -6.80 16.14 7.70
N TYR A 189 -7.38 17.33 7.83
CA TYR A 189 -8.76 17.60 7.44
C TYR A 189 -9.76 16.60 8.08
N GLY A 190 -9.41 16.08 9.26
CA GLY A 190 -10.22 15.13 10.02
C GLY A 190 -10.08 13.66 9.61
N TYR A 191 -9.27 13.35 8.60
CA TYR A 191 -8.89 11.98 8.29
C TYR A 191 -7.70 11.57 9.13
N ASP A 192 -7.82 10.44 9.83
CA ASP A 192 -6.75 9.94 10.70
C ASP A 192 -5.66 9.23 9.91
N SER A 193 -4.42 9.53 10.27
CA SER A 193 -3.28 8.68 9.94
C SER A 193 -3.36 7.36 10.69
N THR A 194 -2.68 6.35 10.15
CA THR A 194 -2.79 4.97 10.65
C THR A 194 -1.70 4.58 11.64
N ASP A 195 -0.65 5.40 11.73
CA ASP A 195 0.57 5.10 12.50
C ASP A 195 1.30 6.35 13.03
N ILE A 196 0.75 7.57 12.87
CA ILE A 196 1.31 8.79 13.45
C ILE A 196 0.50 9.17 14.69
N LEU A 197 1.21 9.43 15.79
CA LEU A 197 0.61 9.75 17.08
C LEU A 197 1.07 11.10 17.60
N VAL A 198 0.23 11.70 18.44
CA VAL A 198 0.56 12.87 19.24
C VAL A 198 0.37 12.52 20.72
N ILE A 199 1.41 12.71 21.54
CA ILE A 199 1.36 12.53 23.00
C ILE A 199 1.43 13.89 23.67
N GLU A 200 0.48 14.15 24.55
CA GLU A 200 0.42 15.39 25.33
C GLU A 200 0.22 15.10 26.81
N GLN A 201 0.74 15.98 27.65
CA GLN A 201 0.50 15.97 29.08
C GLN A 201 -0.48 17.08 29.45
N LYS A 202 -1.52 16.76 30.22
CA LYS A 202 -2.50 17.73 30.73
C LYS A 202 -1.79 18.86 31.48
N GLY A 203 -2.11 20.10 31.12
CA GLY A 203 -1.50 21.31 31.67
C GLY A 203 -0.20 21.75 30.97
N SER A 204 0.30 20.98 29.99
CA SER A 204 1.36 21.39 29.08
C SER A 204 0.76 21.96 27.79
N THR A 205 1.46 22.92 27.17
CA THR A 205 1.13 23.39 25.81
C THR A 205 1.85 22.60 24.72
N GLY A 206 2.82 21.77 25.10
CA GLY A 206 3.68 21.00 24.21
C GLY A 206 3.57 19.50 24.40
N GLY A 207 4.20 18.75 23.50
CA GLY A 207 4.13 17.30 23.46
C GLY A 207 5.11 16.67 22.48
N LEU A 208 4.83 15.40 22.16
CA LEU A 208 5.60 14.60 21.21
C LEU A 208 4.76 14.25 20.01
N PHE A 209 5.29 14.55 18.83
CA PHE A 209 4.78 14.05 17.56
C PHE A 209 5.61 12.85 17.13
N ILE A 210 4.97 11.70 16.91
CA ILE A 210 5.63 10.43 16.63
C ILE A 210 5.43 10.06 15.18
N TYR A 211 6.52 10.02 14.43
CA TYR A 211 6.53 9.73 13.01
C TYR A 211 7.13 8.34 12.76
N SER A 212 6.29 7.33 12.53
CA SER A 212 6.66 5.90 12.67
C SER A 212 7.70 5.37 11.66
N ARG A 213 7.96 6.05 10.55
CA ARG A 213 8.77 5.48 9.44
C ARG A 213 10.28 5.67 9.56
N LYS A 214 10.78 6.56 10.41
CA LYS A 214 12.23 6.80 10.56
C LYS A 214 12.70 6.31 11.92
N ARG A 215 13.63 5.35 11.94
CA ARG A 215 14.27 4.87 13.18
C ARG A 215 15.00 6.00 13.90
N HIS A 216 15.67 6.85 13.14
CA HIS A 216 16.31 8.07 13.60
C HIS A 216 15.33 9.24 13.47
N ASN A 217 15.10 10.00 14.54
CA ASN A 217 14.14 11.12 14.62
C ASN A 217 12.65 10.75 14.51
N ARG A 218 12.27 9.57 15.03
CA ARG A 218 10.87 9.16 15.26
C ARG A 218 10.10 10.15 16.13
N PHE A 219 10.71 10.69 17.18
CA PHE A 219 10.08 11.63 18.12
C PHE A 219 10.47 13.06 17.79
N ILE A 220 9.46 13.90 17.57
CA ILE A 220 9.60 15.33 17.29
C ILE A 220 8.92 16.10 18.42
N THR A 221 9.69 16.86 19.17
CA THR A 221 9.19 17.68 20.27
C THR A 221 8.57 18.97 19.73
N TYR A 222 7.51 19.44 20.38
CA TYR A 222 6.92 20.75 20.10
C TYR A 222 6.44 21.40 21.40
N ARG A 223 6.46 22.74 21.44
CA ARG A 223 6.05 23.53 22.62
C ARG A 223 4.62 24.05 22.54
N THR A 224 4.07 24.15 21.33
CA THR A 224 2.68 24.53 21.05
C THR A 224 2.19 23.81 19.80
N GLU A 225 0.90 23.53 19.71
CA GLU A 225 0.28 22.99 18.49
C GLU A 225 0.51 23.90 17.27
N ARG A 226 0.52 25.22 17.47
CA ARG A 226 0.90 26.19 16.42
C ARG A 226 2.32 25.96 15.90
N GLN A 227 3.28 25.65 16.79
CA GLN A 227 4.65 25.32 16.40
C GLN A 227 4.71 23.99 15.64
N LEU A 228 3.96 22.97 16.09
CA LEU A 228 3.86 21.69 15.40
C LEU A 228 3.36 21.89 13.96
N ARG A 229 2.20 22.54 13.80
CA ARG A 229 1.61 22.86 12.49
C ARG A 229 2.56 23.64 11.58
N LYS A 230 3.23 24.67 12.11
CA LYS A 230 4.21 25.46 11.35
C LYS A 230 5.41 24.61 10.91
N THR A 231 5.86 23.68 11.76
CA THR A 231 6.97 22.78 11.46
C THR A 231 6.59 21.77 10.38
N LEU A 232 5.41 21.16 10.48
CA LEU A 232 4.88 20.24 9.47
C LEU A 232 4.76 20.94 8.11
N TYR A 233 4.13 22.12 8.07
CA TYR A 233 4.01 22.92 6.86
C TYR A 233 5.37 23.20 6.19
N LYS A 234 6.38 23.60 6.97
CA LYS A 234 7.73 23.87 6.45
C LYS A 234 8.36 22.62 5.84
N ARG A 235 8.23 21.46 6.50
CA ARG A 235 8.77 20.19 6.00
C ARG A 235 8.13 19.77 4.68
N LEU A 236 6.83 20.04 4.53
CA LEU A 236 6.07 19.73 3.33
C LEU A 236 6.44 20.58 2.10
N GLN A 237 7.25 21.63 2.26
CA GLN A 237 7.79 22.40 1.13
C GLN A 237 8.88 21.62 0.37
N HIS A 238 9.40 20.52 0.92
CA HIS A 238 10.30 19.63 0.18
C HIS A 238 9.48 18.67 -0.72
N PRO A 239 9.86 18.48 -2.00
CA PRO A 239 9.07 17.68 -2.95
C PRO A 239 8.76 16.25 -2.47
N GLU A 240 9.70 15.58 -1.81
CA GLU A 240 9.54 14.20 -1.35
C GLU A 240 8.65 14.06 -0.09
N SER A 241 8.44 15.16 0.64
CA SER A 241 7.72 15.13 1.92
C SER A 241 6.23 14.86 1.76
N LYS A 242 5.60 15.31 0.65
CA LYS A 242 4.17 15.10 0.39
C LYS A 242 3.86 13.60 0.33
N ASN A 243 4.52 12.87 -0.56
CA ASN A 243 4.29 11.43 -0.75
C ASN A 243 4.66 10.63 0.50
N THR A 244 5.72 11.05 1.21
CA THR A 244 6.08 10.43 2.49
C THR A 244 4.95 10.59 3.52
N LEU A 245 4.37 11.78 3.67
CA LEU A 245 3.26 11.99 4.61
C LEU A 245 1.99 11.26 4.17
N LEU A 246 1.64 11.30 2.89
CA LEU A 246 0.50 10.55 2.34
C LEU A 246 0.63 9.05 2.63
N SER A 247 1.84 8.51 2.64
CA SER A 247 2.09 7.09 2.93
C SER A 247 1.62 6.62 4.32
N HIS A 248 1.26 7.54 5.22
CA HIS A 248 0.71 7.24 6.56
C HIS A 248 -0.83 7.14 6.59
N PHE A 249 -1.50 7.41 5.47
CA PHE A 249 -2.94 7.30 5.30
C PHE A 249 -3.27 6.13 4.36
N SER A 250 -4.41 5.49 4.56
CA SER A 250 -4.92 4.46 3.63
C SER A 250 -5.15 5.06 2.24
N LEU A 251 -5.02 4.26 1.19
CA LEU A 251 -5.34 4.64 -0.18
C LEU A 251 -6.72 5.25 -0.35
N TYR A 252 -7.71 4.68 0.35
CA TYR A 252 -9.08 5.18 0.33
C TYR A 252 -9.15 6.65 0.79
N LEU A 253 -8.63 6.96 1.99
CA LEU A 253 -8.64 8.32 2.54
C LEU A 253 -7.82 9.35 1.75
N ARG A 254 -6.87 8.91 0.90
CA ARG A 254 -6.12 9.84 0.05
C ARG A 254 -6.97 10.40 -1.07
N GLN A 255 -7.95 9.63 -1.55
CA GLN A 255 -8.78 9.97 -2.70
C GLN A 255 -9.91 10.93 -2.31
N ASP A 256 -10.31 11.76 -3.27
CA ASP A 256 -11.48 12.62 -3.13
C ASP A 256 -12.76 11.78 -3.15
N GLY A 257 -13.69 12.12 -2.27
CA GLY A 257 -15.04 11.56 -2.29
C GLY A 257 -15.99 12.43 -3.13
N GLY A 258 -17.25 12.01 -3.25
CA GLY A 258 -18.24 12.75 -4.03
C GLY A 258 -18.59 14.15 -3.50
N THR A 259 -18.27 14.45 -2.25
CA THR A 259 -18.62 15.73 -1.59
C THR A 259 -17.43 16.44 -0.96
N TYR A 260 -16.42 15.69 -0.50
CA TYR A 260 -15.29 16.23 0.23
C TYR A 260 -13.97 15.78 -0.39
N SER A 261 -12.99 16.68 -0.37
CA SER A 261 -11.62 16.35 -0.71
C SER A 261 -11.07 15.27 0.23
N GLY A 262 -10.21 14.42 -0.31
CA GLY A 262 -9.37 13.47 0.41
C GLY A 262 -8.12 14.13 0.94
N VAL A 263 -7.28 13.33 1.60
CA VAL A 263 -6.03 13.80 2.20
C VAL A 263 -5.07 14.35 1.14
N GLU A 264 -5.04 13.79 -0.07
CA GLU A 264 -4.10 14.27 -1.09
C GLU A 264 -4.42 15.68 -1.59
N SER A 265 -5.67 15.93 -1.95
CA SER A 265 -6.14 17.26 -2.36
C SER A 265 -6.01 18.25 -1.19
N ALA A 266 -6.45 17.87 0.02
CA ALA A 266 -6.31 18.70 1.21
C ALA A 266 -4.83 19.07 1.49
N LEU A 267 -3.92 18.11 1.36
CA LEU A 267 -2.49 18.34 1.56
C LEU A 267 -1.88 19.23 0.48
N THR A 268 -2.33 19.10 -0.77
CA THR A 268 -1.92 19.95 -1.89
C THR A 268 -2.34 21.40 -1.65
N GLU A 269 -3.60 21.63 -1.26
CA GLU A 269 -4.11 22.96 -0.94
C GLU A 269 -3.42 23.56 0.30
N LEU A 270 -3.07 22.74 1.28
CA LEU A 270 -2.24 23.15 2.42
C LEU A 270 -0.83 23.57 2.00
N ILE A 271 -0.17 22.84 1.08
CA ILE A 271 1.18 23.15 0.59
C ILE A 271 1.19 24.45 -0.21
N ASN A 272 0.18 24.64 -1.07
CA ASN A 272 0.00 25.84 -1.89
C ASN A 272 -0.36 27.08 -1.08
N GLY A 273 -0.74 26.90 0.20
CA GLY A 273 -1.12 28.00 1.10
C GLY A 273 -2.57 28.46 0.94
N ASN A 274 -3.38 27.72 0.17
CA ASN A 274 -4.80 28.01 -0.02
C ASN A 274 -5.64 27.61 1.19
N TRP A 275 -5.21 26.59 1.93
CA TRP A 275 -5.88 26.10 3.13
C TRP A 275 -5.11 26.47 4.41
N ASP A 276 -5.84 26.78 5.48
CA ASP A 276 -5.24 27.16 6.76
C ASP A 276 -4.62 25.95 7.48
N LYS A 277 -3.46 26.16 8.12
CA LYS A 277 -2.69 25.12 8.82
C LYS A 277 -3.46 24.48 9.97
N ARG A 278 -4.58 25.05 10.43
CA ARG A 278 -5.52 24.46 11.38
C ARG A 278 -6.10 23.12 10.95
N TYR A 279 -6.04 22.78 9.66
CA TYR A 279 -6.47 21.47 9.17
C TYR A 279 -5.49 20.33 9.50
N PHE A 280 -4.27 20.63 9.95
CA PHE A 280 -3.44 19.64 10.65
C PHE A 280 -3.91 19.49 12.10
N MET A 281 -4.02 18.27 12.62
CA MET A 281 -4.56 18.02 13.97
C MET A 281 -5.89 18.75 14.16
N MET A 282 -6.85 18.54 13.27
CA MET A 282 -8.14 19.24 13.31
C MET A 282 -9.08 18.62 14.35
N LYS A 283 -9.14 17.29 14.43
CA LYS A 283 -10.16 16.57 15.20
C LYS A 283 -9.69 16.09 16.56
N HIS A 284 -8.39 15.89 16.75
CA HIS A 284 -7.82 15.41 18.02
C HIS A 284 -8.49 14.11 18.51
N HIS A 285 -8.62 13.12 17.62
CA HIS A 285 -9.29 11.88 17.98
C HIS A 285 -8.47 11.11 19.03
N PRO A 286 -9.01 10.89 20.26
CA PRO A 286 -8.27 10.28 21.34
C PRO A 286 -8.09 8.77 21.14
N ILE A 287 -6.95 8.26 21.59
CA ILE A 287 -6.69 6.83 21.71
C ILE A 287 -6.87 6.42 23.18
N HIS A 288 -7.88 5.59 23.43
CA HIS A 288 -8.16 5.01 24.73
C HIS A 288 -7.57 3.60 24.88
N GLY A 289 -7.20 3.25 26.11
CA GLY A 289 -6.64 1.94 26.44
C GLY A 289 -5.19 1.76 25.95
N ASN A 290 -4.84 0.53 25.59
CA ASN A 290 -3.51 0.17 25.11
C ASN A 290 -3.27 0.78 23.71
N VAL A 291 -2.36 1.75 23.65
CA VAL A 291 -2.02 2.49 22.42
C VAL A 291 -1.47 1.56 21.33
N PHE A 292 -0.61 0.62 21.69
CA PHE A 292 0.02 -0.29 20.72
C PHE A 292 -0.98 -1.27 20.13
N ALA A 293 -1.89 -1.81 20.94
CA ALA A 293 -2.99 -2.64 20.45
C ALA A 293 -3.89 -1.84 19.49
N ARG A 294 -4.20 -0.57 19.81
CA ARG A 294 -4.98 0.31 18.92
C ARG A 294 -4.25 0.66 17.61
N MET A 295 -2.92 0.75 17.63
CA MET A 295 -2.14 0.89 16.39
C MET A 295 -2.17 -0.39 15.57
N THR A 296 -2.16 -1.56 16.20
CA THR A 296 -2.26 -2.86 15.50
C THR A 296 -3.59 -2.97 14.77
N GLU A 297 -4.69 -2.64 15.45
CA GLU A 297 -6.02 -2.64 14.83
C GLU A 297 -6.12 -1.64 13.67
N GLN A 298 -5.55 -0.44 13.81
CA GLN A 298 -5.51 0.53 12.71
C GLN A 298 -4.69 0.01 11.53
N ARG A 299 -3.58 -0.69 11.79
CA ARG A 299 -2.76 -1.30 10.73
C ARG A 299 -3.51 -2.42 10.01
N LYS A 300 -4.21 -3.28 10.76
CA LYS A 300 -5.06 -4.34 10.22
C LYS A 300 -6.17 -3.75 9.33
N ALA A 301 -6.91 -2.77 9.83
CA ALA A 301 -7.96 -2.10 9.08
C ALA A 301 -7.42 -1.41 7.82
N ARG A 302 -6.26 -0.75 7.92
CA ARG A 302 -5.61 -0.14 6.76
C ARG A 302 -5.22 -1.18 5.71
N MET A 303 -4.57 -2.28 6.09
CA MET A 303 -4.18 -3.30 5.11
C MET A 303 -5.37 -3.86 4.37
N ALA A 304 -6.50 -4.10 5.06
CA ALA A 304 -7.73 -4.52 4.43
C ALA A 304 -8.29 -3.46 3.47
N SER A 305 -8.33 -2.19 3.89
CA SER A 305 -8.83 -1.08 3.08
C SER A 305 -7.94 -0.78 1.86
N ASP A 306 -6.61 -0.84 2.02
CA ASP A 306 -5.66 -0.63 0.94
C ASP A 306 -5.79 -1.76 -0.09
N ALA A 307 -5.91 -3.01 0.36
CA ALA A 307 -6.13 -4.14 -0.54
C ALA A 307 -7.46 -4.03 -1.30
N ASP A 308 -8.56 -3.70 -0.60
CA ASP A 308 -9.87 -3.51 -1.22
C ASP A 308 -9.85 -2.42 -2.30
N THR A 309 -9.18 -1.30 -2.00
CA THR A 309 -9.02 -0.19 -2.95
C THR A 309 -8.19 -0.60 -4.15
N SER A 310 -7.09 -1.30 -3.91
CA SER A 310 -6.16 -1.73 -4.94
C SER A 310 -6.78 -2.79 -5.87
N ILE A 311 -7.28 -3.90 -5.33
CA ILE A 311 -7.75 -5.04 -6.13
C ILE A 311 -8.99 -4.67 -6.96
N LYS A 312 -9.85 -3.78 -6.47
CA LYS A 312 -11.08 -3.39 -7.18
C LYS A 312 -10.88 -2.29 -8.22
N SER A 313 -9.77 -1.57 -8.20
CA SER A 313 -9.61 -0.38 -9.02
C SER A 313 -9.04 -0.68 -10.39
N ASN A 314 -9.49 0.12 -11.37
CA ASN A 314 -9.06 0.05 -12.76
C ASN A 314 -8.19 1.23 -13.19
N SER A 315 -7.85 2.16 -12.29
CA SER A 315 -7.07 3.36 -12.66
C SER A 315 -5.58 3.06 -12.82
N GLU A 316 -4.94 3.60 -13.85
CA GLU A 316 -3.52 3.38 -14.18
C GLU A 316 -2.56 3.70 -13.02
N SER A 317 -2.78 4.82 -12.31
CA SER A 317 -1.97 5.19 -11.14
C SER A 317 -2.04 4.16 -10.00
N GLN A 318 -3.16 3.46 -9.86
CA GLN A 318 -3.31 2.39 -8.87
C GLN A 318 -2.75 1.06 -9.35
N ARG A 319 -2.71 0.80 -10.67
CA ARG A 319 -2.00 -0.34 -11.26
C ARG A 319 -0.50 -0.24 -10.97
N ASP A 320 0.10 0.92 -11.26
CA ASP A 320 1.52 1.19 -10.97
C ASP A 320 1.82 1.06 -9.48
N TYR A 321 0.90 1.54 -8.63
CA TYR A 321 1.03 1.41 -7.18
C TYR A 321 1.02 -0.05 -6.73
N ILE A 322 0.08 -0.87 -7.20
CA ILE A 322 -0.01 -2.30 -6.86
C ILE A 322 1.23 -3.04 -7.32
N LEU A 323 1.69 -2.80 -8.55
CA LEU A 323 2.90 -3.42 -9.08
C LEU A 323 4.15 -2.96 -8.30
N SER A 324 4.21 -1.70 -7.88
CA SER A 324 5.29 -1.21 -7.01
C SER A 324 5.25 -1.84 -5.61
N ILE A 325 4.06 -2.14 -5.06
CA ILE A 325 3.90 -2.81 -3.76
C ILE A 325 4.23 -4.30 -3.85
N ALA A 326 3.74 -5.00 -4.88
CA ALA A 326 4.01 -6.42 -5.09
C ALA A 326 5.53 -6.67 -5.20
N ASN A 327 6.25 -5.71 -5.80
CA ASN A 327 7.71 -5.73 -5.87
C ASN A 327 8.41 -5.22 -4.60
N SER A 328 7.69 -4.69 -3.61
CA SER A 328 8.25 -4.15 -2.36
C SER A 328 7.53 -4.67 -1.11
N LEU A 329 7.91 -5.90 -0.70
CA LEU A 329 7.63 -6.46 0.64
C LEU A 329 7.96 -5.48 1.80
N VAL A 330 8.81 -4.48 1.53
CA VAL A 330 9.31 -3.46 2.45
C VAL A 330 8.24 -2.42 2.87
N VAL A 331 7.19 -2.19 2.08
CA VAL A 331 6.20 -1.13 2.40
C VAL A 331 5.29 -1.51 3.57
N PHE A 332 5.11 -2.81 3.82
CA PHE A 332 4.21 -3.30 4.86
C PHE A 332 4.83 -3.43 6.25
N PHE A 333 6.15 -3.43 6.35
CA PHE A 333 6.87 -3.48 7.61
C PHE A 333 7.82 -2.28 7.74
N PRO A 334 7.52 -1.26 8.57
CA PRO A 334 8.56 -0.41 9.15
C PRO A 334 9.50 -1.19 10.10
N ILE A 335 9.34 -2.52 10.17
CA ILE A 335 10.02 -3.43 11.08
C ILE A 335 11.12 -4.26 10.37
N VAL A 336 11.24 -4.21 9.02
CA VAL A 336 12.33 -4.94 8.34
C VAL A 336 13.70 -4.50 8.87
N ASP A 337 13.86 -3.23 9.22
CA ASP A 337 15.09 -2.77 9.85
C ASP A 337 15.35 -3.38 11.25
N ILE A 338 14.32 -3.85 11.96
CA ILE A 338 14.43 -4.47 13.31
C ILE A 338 14.83 -5.95 13.23
N LEU A 339 14.29 -6.70 12.27
CA LEU A 339 14.57 -8.13 12.12
C LEU A 339 16.02 -8.42 11.67
N VAL A 340 16.65 -7.50 10.93
CA VAL A 340 18.06 -7.65 10.49
C VAL A 340 19.04 -7.67 11.68
N LEU A 341 18.68 -7.11 12.84
CA LEU A 341 19.57 -7.02 14.01
C LEU A 341 19.38 -8.13 15.05
N SER A 342 18.24 -8.82 15.11
CA SER A 342 18.06 -9.94 16.05
C SER A 342 18.69 -11.25 15.57
N LEU A 343 19.07 -11.32 14.30
CA LEU A 343 19.81 -12.45 13.70
C LEU A 343 21.32 -12.15 13.58
N GLY A 344 21.76 -10.99 14.04
CA GLY A 344 23.15 -10.54 14.05
C GLY A 344 23.50 -9.89 15.37
N SER A 345 23.46 -10.65 16.46
CA SER A 345 24.20 -10.37 17.71
C SER A 345 24.78 -11.66 18.26
#